data_AF-A0A7W0FI94-F1
#
_entry.id   AF-A0A7W0FI94-F1
#
_cell.length_a   1.000
_cell.length_b   1.000
_cell.length_c   1.000
_cell.angle_alpha   90.00
_cell.angle_beta   90.00
_cell.angle_gamma   90.00
#
_symmetry.space_group_name_H-M   'P 1'
#
loop_
_entity.id
_entity.type
_entity.pdbx_description
1 polymer ?
#
loop_
_entity_poly.entity_id
_entity_poly.type
_entity_poly.pdbx_seq_one_letter_code
_entity_poly.pdbx_strand_id
1 'polypeptide(L)'
;MSILLSPPLAFLVYLPLVFAIYFLGRGLAGKPSPSAEKSSLYGSGEEAATSMASPGYKPFFLIAFFFAILHLGMLVIGTGTFNVNLLPYIIGLMMALIALILG
;
A
#
# COMPACT_ATOMS: atom_id res chain seq x y z
N MET A 1 7.86 -2.80 -28.40
CA MET A 1 8.26 -3.05 -26.98
C MET A 1 7.86 -1.90 -26.04
N SER A 2 8.10 -0.63 -26.38
CA SER A 2 7.84 0.52 -25.49
C SER A 2 6.36 0.71 -25.10
N ILE A 3 5.42 0.49 -26.02
CA ILE A 3 3.99 0.71 -25.74
C ILE A 3 3.40 -0.35 -24.79
N LEU A 4 3.85 -1.61 -24.90
CA LEU A 4 3.40 -2.74 -24.06
C LEU A 4 3.77 -2.55 -22.58
N LEU A 5 4.88 -1.87 -22.30
CA LEU A 5 5.32 -1.56 -20.95
C LEU A 5 4.80 -0.22 -20.43
N SER A 6 3.96 0.49 -21.20
CA SER A 6 3.30 1.69 -20.68
C SER A 6 2.36 1.31 -19.53
N PRO A 7 2.32 2.07 -18.42
CA PRO A 7 1.53 1.69 -17.24
C PRO A 7 0.06 1.37 -17.53
N PRO A 8 -0.68 2.14 -18.36
CA PRO A 8 -2.08 1.83 -18.65
C PRO A 8 -2.24 0.52 -19.42
N LEU A 9 -1.38 0.27 -20.42
CA LEU A 9 -1.49 -0.94 -21.23
C LEU A 9 -1.02 -2.17 -20.46
N ALA A 10 0.06 -2.06 -19.68
CA ALA A 10 0.53 -3.11 -18.80
C ALA A 10 -0.58 -3.53 -17.81
N PHE A 11 -1.27 -2.57 -17.18
CA PHE A 11 -2.40 -2.85 -16.31
C PHE A 11 -3.51 -3.63 -17.04
N LEU A 12 -3.90 -3.19 -18.23
CA LEU A 12 -4.93 -3.87 -19.04
C LEU A 12 -4.51 -5.29 -19.44
N VAL A 13 -3.22 -5.54 -19.66
CA VAL A 13 -2.70 -6.88 -19.97
C VAL A 13 -2.68 -7.78 -18.73
N TYR A 14 -2.33 -7.25 -17.55
CA TYR A 14 -2.33 -8.02 -16.30
C TYR A 14 -3.74 -8.27 -15.75
N LEU A 15 -4.73 -7.45 -16.10
CA LEU A 15 -6.10 -7.61 -15.63
C LEU A 15 -6.72 -8.98 -16.01
N PRO A 16 -6.65 -9.45 -17.27
CA PRO A 16 -7.03 -10.82 -17.64
C PRO A 16 -6.32 -11.90 -16.83
N LEU A 17 -5.04 -11.72 -16.52
CA LEU A 17 -4.29 -12.69 -15.73
C LEU A 17 -4.85 -12.78 -14.30
N VAL A 18 -5.15 -11.65 -13.66
CA VAL A 18 -5.78 -11.62 -12.33
C VAL A 18 -7.14 -12.32 -12.35
N PHE A 19 -7.97 -12.06 -13.37
CA PHE A 19 -9.25 -12.76 -13.52
C PHE A 19 -9.06 -14.25 -13.74
N ALA A 20 -8.09 -14.67 -14.57
CA ALA A 20 -7.79 -16.08 -14.80
C ALA A 20 -7.39 -16.78 -13.49
N ILE A 21 -6.53 -16.17 -12.68
CA ILE A 21 -6.15 -16.70 -11.36
C ILE A 21 -7.36 -16.79 -10.44
N TYR A 22 -8.19 -15.74 -10.38
CA TYR A 22 -9.40 -15.73 -9.56
C TYR A 22 -10.38 -16.84 -9.95
N PHE A 23 -10.71 -16.97 -11.24
CA PHE A 23 -11.67 -17.97 -11.72
C PHE A 23 -11.12 -19.38 -11.60
N LEU A 24 -9.82 -19.58 -11.83
CA LEU A 24 -9.16 -20.86 -11.62
C LEU A 24 -9.20 -21.25 -10.14
N GLY A 25 -8.80 -20.36 -9.23
CA GLY A 25 -8.86 -20.59 -7.79
C GLY A 25 -10.29 -20.90 -7.31
N ARG A 26 -11.28 -20.17 -7.83
CA ARG A 26 -12.70 -20.43 -7.54
C ARG A 26 -13.18 -21.77 -8.10
N GLY A 27 -12.73 -22.17 -9.29
CA GLY A 27 -13.10 -23.45 -9.90
C GLY A 27 -12.46 -24.66 -9.19
N LEU A 28 -11.26 -24.48 -8.64
CA LEU A 28 -10.56 -25.49 -7.83
C LEU A 28 -11.08 -25.53 -6.37
N ALA A 29 -11.83 -24.54 -5.92
CA ALA A 29 -12.39 -24.52 -4.58
C ALA A 29 -13.47 -25.59 -4.40
N GLY A 30 -13.50 -26.21 -3.22
CA GLY A 30 -14.56 -27.15 -2.85
C GLY A 30 -15.95 -26.49 -2.80
N LYS A 31 -17.01 -27.30 -2.83
CA LYS A 31 -18.39 -26.79 -2.74
C LYS A 31 -18.56 -25.94 -1.47
N PRO A 32 -19.08 -24.71 -1.58
CA PRO A 32 -19.31 -23.88 -0.41
C PRO A 32 -20.42 -24.49 0.45
N SER A 33 -20.18 -24.53 1.75
CA SER A 33 -21.20 -24.82 2.77
C SER A 33 -21.33 -23.55 3.61
N PRO A 34 -22.14 -22.57 3.16
CA PRO A 34 -22.26 -21.29 3.84
C PRO A 34 -22.94 -21.48 5.19
N SER A 35 -22.42 -20.77 6.20
CA SER A 35 -23.05 -20.64 7.52
C SER A 35 -22.75 -19.25 8.06
N ALA A 36 -23.55 -18.78 9.03
CA ALA A 36 -23.35 -17.47 9.65
C ALA A 36 -21.98 -17.40 10.34
N GLU A 37 -21.56 -18.48 10.97
CA GLU A 37 -20.30 -18.62 11.71
C GLU A 37 -19.08 -18.63 10.79
N LYS A 38 -19.19 -19.19 9.58
CA LYS A 38 -18.09 -19.15 8.59
C LYS A 38 -17.90 -17.76 7.97
N SER A 39 -18.87 -16.87 8.17
CA SER A 39 -18.87 -15.50 7.65
C SER A 39 -18.68 -14.46 8.76
N SER A 40 -18.64 -14.89 10.03
CA SER A 40 -18.41 -14.02 11.18
C SER A 40 -16.93 -13.70 11.36
N LEU A 41 -16.63 -12.60 12.06
CA LEU A 41 -15.26 -12.27 12.46
C LEU A 41 -14.67 -13.39 13.33
N TYR A 42 -13.42 -13.74 13.08
CA TYR A 42 -12.72 -14.77 13.85
C TYR A 42 -12.32 -14.22 15.23
N GLY A 43 -12.95 -14.72 16.28
CA GLY A 43 -12.68 -14.36 17.69
C GLY A 43 -11.95 -15.45 18.48
N SER A 44 -11.23 -16.38 17.84
CA SER A 44 -10.59 -17.53 18.50
C SER A 44 -11.56 -18.40 19.34
N GLY A 45 -12.83 -18.47 18.94
CA GLY A 45 -13.88 -19.19 19.66
C GLY A 45 -14.72 -18.33 20.62
N GLU A 46 -14.34 -17.05 20.80
CA GLU A 46 -15.11 -16.07 21.57
C GLU A 46 -15.95 -15.16 20.66
N GLU A 47 -16.87 -14.41 21.27
CA GLU A 47 -17.62 -13.35 20.58
C GLU A 47 -16.65 -12.26 20.12
N ALA A 48 -16.48 -12.12 18.81
CA ALA A 48 -15.56 -11.15 18.24
C ALA A 48 -16.04 -9.71 18.52
N ALA A 49 -15.12 -8.85 18.93
CA ALA A 49 -15.40 -7.42 19.06
C ALA A 49 -15.84 -6.84 17.70
N THR A 50 -17.06 -6.31 17.65
CA THR A 50 -17.63 -5.68 16.44
C THR A 50 -17.40 -4.17 16.42
N SER A 51 -16.97 -3.59 17.53
CA SER A 51 -16.55 -2.19 17.61
C SER A 51 -15.11 -2.06 17.15
N MET A 52 -14.81 -0.97 16.42
CA MET A 52 -13.43 -0.64 16.10
C MET A 52 -12.67 -0.38 17.40
N ALA A 53 -11.76 -1.28 17.76
CA ALA A 53 -10.63 -0.89 18.57
C ALA A 53 -9.88 0.17 17.75
N SER A 54 -9.70 1.37 18.30
CA SER A 54 -8.72 2.32 17.79
C SER A 54 -7.45 2.10 18.61
N PRO A 55 -6.68 1.01 18.41
CA PRO A 55 -5.39 0.89 19.08
C PRO A 55 -4.59 2.13 18.70
N GLY A 56 -3.86 2.70 19.66
CA GLY A 56 -3.16 3.96 19.47
C GLY A 56 -2.16 3.89 18.31
N TYR A 57 -2.61 4.17 17.09
CA TYR A 57 -1.82 4.14 15.87
C TYR A 57 -0.91 5.36 15.73
N LYS A 58 -0.80 6.21 16.76
CA LYS A 58 0.05 7.40 16.73
C LYS A 58 1.50 7.08 16.34
N PRO A 59 2.15 6.02 16.86
CA PRO A 59 3.48 5.63 16.38
C PRO A 59 3.48 5.15 14.93
N PHE A 60 2.44 4.41 14.50
CA PHE A 60 2.32 3.94 13.12
C PHE A 60 2.14 5.11 12.13
N PHE A 61 1.41 6.14 12.53
CA PHE A 61 1.23 7.35 11.74
C PHE A 61 2.56 8.04 11.45
N LEU A 62 3.43 8.18 12.46
CA LEU A 62 4.77 8.76 12.28
C LEU A 62 5.61 7.93 11.31
N ILE A 63 5.56 6.60 11.45
CA ILE A 63 6.26 5.67 10.54
C ILE A 63 5.73 5.82 9.10
N ALA A 64 4.41 5.88 8.91
CA ALA A 64 3.81 6.06 7.60
C ALA A 64 4.24 7.37 6.95
N PHE A 65 4.25 8.48 7.70
CA PHE A 65 4.72 9.78 7.20
C PHE A 65 6.20 9.74 6.84
N PHE A 66 7.02 9.03 7.61
CA PHE A 66 8.44 8.90 7.33
C PHE A 66 8.67 8.24 5.97
N PHE A 67 8.00 7.12 5.72
CA PHE A 67 8.06 6.45 4.42
C PHE A 67 7.47 7.28 3.29
N ALA A 68 6.40 8.06 3.53
CA ALA A 68 5.83 8.94 2.52
C ALA A 68 6.81 10.05 2.10
N ILE A 69 7.47 10.70 3.06
CA ILE A 69 8.46 11.75 2.77
C ILE A 69 9.71 11.15 2.09
N LEU A 70 10.19 10.00 2.57
CA LEU A 70 11.29 9.30 1.89
C LEU A 70 10.93 8.91 0.45
N HIS A 71 9.72 8.40 0.23
CA HIS A 71 9.24 8.05 -1.10
C HIS A 71 9.20 9.26 -2.03
N LEU A 72 8.69 10.39 -1.53
CA LEU A 72 8.72 11.66 -2.27
C LEU A 72 10.16 12.09 -2.57
N GLY A 73 11.09 11.95 -1.63
CA GLY A 73 12.50 12.27 -1.86
C GLY A 73 13.13 11.41 -2.94
N MET A 74 12.84 10.11 -2.96
CA MET A 74 13.30 9.24 -4.05
C MET A 74 12.68 9.60 -5.39
N LEU A 75 11.42 10.03 -5.43
CA LEU A 75 10.78 10.50 -6.66
C LEU A 75 11.45 11.79 -7.16
N VAL A 76 11.71 12.75 -6.27
CA VAL A 76 12.38 14.02 -6.59
C VAL A 76 13.79 13.79 -7.12
N ILE A 77 14.59 12.93 -6.47
CA ILE A 77 15.96 12.60 -6.91
C ILE A 77 15.95 11.77 -8.20
N GLY A 78 15.04 10.79 -8.29
CA GLY A 78 14.99 9.84 -9.41
C GLY A 78 14.43 10.41 -10.70
N THR A 79 13.62 11.47 -10.64
CA THR A 79 13.03 12.14 -11.81
C THR A 79 13.64 13.51 -12.10
N GLY A 80 14.30 14.12 -11.11
CA GLY A 80 14.92 15.43 -11.25
C GLY A 80 16.25 15.40 -11.98
N THR A 81 16.66 16.56 -12.49
CA THR A 81 18.03 16.79 -13.00
C THR A 81 18.90 17.37 -11.90
N PHE A 82 20.13 16.88 -11.74
CA PHE A 82 21.08 17.42 -10.77
C PHE A 82 21.53 18.84 -11.16
N ASN A 83 20.85 19.84 -10.63
CA ASN A 83 21.18 21.26 -10.75
C ASN A 83 20.87 21.99 -9.44
N VAL A 84 21.26 23.27 -9.35
CA VAL A 84 21.09 24.08 -8.13
C VAL A 84 19.62 24.27 -7.71
N ASN A 85 18.67 24.16 -8.64
CA ASN A 85 17.24 24.30 -8.35
C ASN A 85 16.69 23.09 -7.60
N LEU A 86 17.39 21.94 -7.60
CA LEU A 86 17.00 20.75 -6.83
C LEU A 86 17.27 20.93 -5.33
N LEU A 87 18.24 21.79 -4.98
CA LEU A 87 18.75 21.92 -3.62
C LEU A 87 17.69 22.32 -2.57
N PRO A 88 16.78 23.29 -2.83
CA PRO A 88 15.72 23.63 -1.89
C PRO A 88 14.79 22.45 -1.57
N TYR A 89 14.49 21.60 -2.56
CA TYR A 89 13.63 20.43 -2.37
C TYR A 89 14.31 19.38 -1.49
N ILE A 90 15.58 19.08 -1.73
CA ILE A 90 16.35 18.12 -0.92
C ILE A 90 16.50 18.62 0.50
N ILE A 91 16.85 19.90 0.69
CA ILE A 91 16.95 20.49 2.03
C ILE A 91 15.60 20.44 2.74
N GLY A 92 14.51 20.82 2.07
CA GLY A 92 13.16 20.77 2.65
C GLY A 92 12.76 19.36 3.08
N LEU A 93 13.04 18.34 2.25
CA LEU A 93 12.79 16.94 2.59
C LEU A 93 13.62 16.46 3.78
N MET A 94 14.92 16.80 3.82
CA MET A 94 15.79 16.47 4.95
C MET A 94 15.29 17.12 6.25
N MET A 95 14.90 18.39 6.19
CA MET A 95 14.33 19.10 7.34
C MET A 95 13.02 18.47 7.80
N ALA A 96 12.14 18.06 6.88
CA ALA A 96 10.89 17.38 7.20
C ALA A 96 11.13 16.01 7.86
N LEU A 97 12.12 15.25 7.39
CA LEU A 97 12.51 13.97 8.01
C LEU A 97 13.10 14.18 9.41
N ILE A 98 13.98 15.18 9.58
CA ILE A 98 14.56 15.52 10.88
C ILE A 98 13.45 15.92 11.86
N ALA A 99 12.55 16.81 11.45
CA ALA A 99 11.41 17.22 12.29
C ALA A 99 10.56 16.02 12.70
N LEU A 100 10.24 15.13 11.75
CA LEU A 100 9.43 13.95 12.02
C LEU A 100 10.11 12.94 12.98
N ILE A 101 11.43 12.78 12.89
CA ILE A 101 12.19 11.91 13.80
C ILE A 101 12.26 12.52 15.21
N LEU A 102 12.41 13.85 15.31
CA LEU A 102 12.56 14.54 16.58
C LEU A 102 11.23 14.76 17.33
N GLY A 103 10.09 14.68 16.63
CA GLY A 103 8.75 14.78 17.22
C GLY A 103 8.26 16.21 17.33
#